data_AF-A0A7X6YXJ7-F1
#
_entry.id   AF-A0A7X6YXJ7-F1
#
_cell.length_a   1.000
_cell.length_b   1.000
_cell.length_c   1.000
_cell.angle_alpha   90.00
_cell.angle_beta   90.00
_cell.angle_gamma   90.00
#
_symmetry.space_group_name_H-M   'P 1'
#
loop_
_entity.id
_entity.type
_entity.pdbx_description
1 polymer ?
#
loop_
_entity_poly.entity_id
_entity_poly.type
_entity_poly.pdbx_seq_one_letter_code
_entity_poly.pdbx_strand_id
1 'polypeptide(L)'
;MFNILLGGAAGQGVETTGAVIEKILKSNGYNVFVTRDLMSRVRGGHNFSTLRFGRSPVIAHDHAVDGILAVNQETIDLHIKDLREDGFIIADDGFKTDDPRAIMLPMTKTAKQLGNPRVASSVAVGALIRLFDLPVEALREILEETLKPEYVEINMEAAKAGYNSVTYERGESSRRKANHLGSNNGGNNQEGGNYDYSDWITLNSSEAIALGALAAGLQFYTAYPMSPSTKIMEYLAGMQYEANIVVEQAEDEIAAMNAAVGASYAGAVSMVGTSGGGYQLMVEAMASAGMMEIPAVTVIAMRPGPVTGLPTRTEQGDLNLAIFAGNGEYPKMVLAVKDQSDAFYQTARAHHIAQKYQMPVVLLTDQYLSDGTATVKPLDLSAIEKVRVSASDEEALAYRDDPVNRRGDEIFGEMKESELAAAEYKRYRLTEDGISPRLLPGNPKAFVNADTDSHDEYGFINEASHVRIAQMDKRMRKLDRLTAEDLIDAEQIGTAGSDIVLVAWGSMYGPLKEAIDELAEQGVKVSALVYGDLWPLPAERIEAEAKNAVHIINVEQNFSGQLGSLIQRQTGIAMTDSVLKYDGRPLSPAEISGAVLKTVEKGGV
;
A
#
# COMPACT_ATOMS: atom_id res chain seq x y z
N MET A 1 -17.99 -10.19 14.08
CA MET A 1 -16.72 -9.47 14.00
C MET A 1 -16.31 -9.08 15.41
N PHE A 2 -15.01 -9.18 15.72
CA PHE A 2 -14.40 -8.65 16.94
C PHE A 2 -13.39 -7.57 16.59
N ASN A 3 -13.22 -6.60 17.47
CA ASN A 3 -12.16 -5.60 17.41
C ASN A 3 -11.51 -5.45 18.79
N ILE A 4 -10.25 -5.83 18.92
CA ILE A 4 -9.51 -5.74 20.20
C ILE A 4 -8.45 -4.66 20.08
N LEU A 5 -8.47 -3.71 21.01
CA LEU A 5 -7.41 -2.73 21.17
C LEU A 5 -6.33 -3.25 22.11
N LEU A 6 -5.10 -3.24 21.66
CA LEU A 6 -3.92 -3.52 22.46
C LEU A 6 -3.11 -2.24 22.62
N GLY A 7 -2.97 -1.72 23.84
CA GLY A 7 -2.33 -0.44 24.10
C GLY A 7 -1.28 -0.48 25.20
N GLY A 8 -0.32 0.44 25.11
CA GLY A 8 0.71 0.65 26.12
C GLY A 8 1.76 1.66 25.67
N ALA A 9 2.80 1.83 26.49
CA ALA A 9 3.91 2.71 26.15
C ALA A 9 4.90 2.04 25.17
N ALA A 10 5.53 2.87 24.32
CA ALA A 10 6.60 2.40 23.45
C ALA A 10 7.71 1.69 24.26
N GLY A 11 8.02 0.45 23.86
CA GLY A 11 8.99 -0.41 24.56
C GLY A 11 8.38 -1.42 25.54
N GLN A 12 7.07 -1.43 25.78
CA GLN A 12 6.39 -2.42 26.63
C GLN A 12 5.98 -3.73 25.92
N GLY A 13 6.39 -3.92 24.66
CA GLY A 13 6.11 -5.14 23.90
C GLY A 13 4.72 -5.19 23.25
N VAL A 14 4.01 -4.06 23.14
CA VAL A 14 2.69 -3.93 22.48
C VAL A 14 2.71 -4.55 21.08
N GLU A 15 3.70 -4.23 20.26
CA GLU A 15 3.80 -4.73 18.89
C GLU A 15 4.09 -6.24 18.84
N THR A 16 5.04 -6.73 19.65
CA THR A 16 5.35 -8.16 19.74
C THR A 16 4.15 -8.98 20.20
N THR A 17 3.44 -8.50 21.22
CA THR A 17 2.23 -9.15 21.71
C THR A 17 1.11 -9.13 20.66
N GLY A 18 0.95 -8.02 19.94
CA GLY A 18 0.02 -7.91 18.82
C GLY A 18 0.30 -8.95 17.73
N ALA A 19 1.57 -9.08 17.31
CA ALA A 19 1.98 -10.06 16.31
C ALA A 19 1.74 -11.52 16.74
N VAL A 20 1.95 -11.84 18.03
CA VAL A 20 1.61 -13.15 18.58
C VAL A 20 0.11 -13.41 18.52
N ILE A 21 -0.72 -12.45 18.95
CA ILE A 21 -2.19 -12.59 18.92
C ILE A 21 -2.68 -12.73 17.48
N GLU A 22 -2.16 -11.92 16.56
CA GLU A 22 -2.46 -11.97 15.13
C GLU A 22 -2.21 -13.37 14.55
N LYS A 23 -1.03 -13.95 14.80
CA LYS A 23 -0.67 -15.29 14.35
C LYS A 23 -1.57 -16.38 14.97
N ILE A 24 -1.90 -16.28 16.26
CA ILE A 24 -2.79 -17.25 16.92
C ILE A 24 -4.19 -17.20 16.29
N LEU A 25 -4.73 -16.01 16.05
CA LEU A 25 -6.04 -15.85 15.44
C LEU A 25 -6.04 -16.43 14.02
N LYS A 26 -5.04 -16.09 13.20
CA LYS A 26 -4.94 -16.60 11.83
C LYS A 26 -4.81 -18.12 11.79
N SER A 27 -3.93 -18.72 12.60
CA SER A 27 -3.75 -20.18 12.63
C SER A 27 -5.00 -20.94 13.06
N ASN A 28 -5.96 -20.26 13.71
CA ASN A 28 -7.26 -20.80 14.11
C ASN A 28 -8.40 -20.43 13.14
N GLY A 29 -8.05 -20.06 11.91
CA GLY A 29 -8.99 -19.85 10.83
C GLY A 29 -9.75 -18.52 10.88
N TYR A 30 -9.25 -17.52 11.62
CA TYR A 30 -9.81 -16.17 11.58
C TYR A 30 -9.11 -15.35 10.49
N ASN A 31 -9.90 -14.54 9.77
CA ASN A 31 -9.39 -13.41 9.02
C ASN A 31 -9.06 -12.29 10.00
N VAL A 32 -7.92 -11.64 9.82
CA VAL A 32 -7.41 -10.59 10.71
C VAL A 32 -7.04 -9.36 9.89
N PHE A 33 -7.40 -8.19 10.40
CA PHE A 33 -6.98 -6.88 9.93
C PHE A 33 -6.49 -6.05 11.12
N VAL A 34 -5.24 -5.61 11.07
CA VAL A 34 -4.56 -4.90 12.16
C VAL A 34 -4.20 -3.51 11.70
N THR A 35 -4.55 -2.50 12.49
CA THR A 35 -4.08 -1.12 12.29
C THR A 35 -3.28 -0.67 13.49
N ARG A 36 -2.29 0.20 13.23
CA ARG A 36 -1.31 0.63 14.22
C ARG A 36 -1.32 2.14 14.36
N ASP A 37 -1.40 2.60 15.60
CA ASP A 37 -1.26 3.99 16.00
C ASP A 37 0.02 4.14 16.81
N LEU A 38 1.01 4.74 16.16
CA LEU A 38 2.32 4.99 16.74
C LEU A 38 2.57 6.49 16.85
N MET A 39 3.20 6.92 17.93
CA MET A 39 3.75 8.27 18.02
C MET A 39 5.12 8.33 17.36
N SER A 40 5.51 9.50 16.83
CA SER A 40 6.88 9.79 16.38
C SER A 40 7.83 9.94 17.58
N ARG A 41 7.96 8.88 18.38
CA ARG A 41 8.76 8.80 19.61
C ARG A 41 9.31 7.38 19.76
N VAL A 42 10.61 7.27 19.99
CA VAL A 42 11.30 5.97 20.16
C VAL A 42 11.00 5.33 21.53
N ARG A 43 10.75 6.13 22.57
CA ARG A 43 10.40 5.67 23.92
C ARG A 43 9.33 6.57 24.55
N GLY A 44 8.43 5.95 25.32
CA GLY A 44 7.31 6.64 25.95
C GLY A 44 6.20 7.03 24.95
N GLY A 45 5.21 7.78 25.43
CA GLY A 45 3.97 8.03 24.69
C GLY A 45 3.02 6.84 24.72
N HIS A 46 1.83 7.00 24.16
CA HIS A 46 0.81 5.96 24.07
C HIS A 46 0.76 5.44 22.64
N ASN A 47 1.08 4.16 22.47
CA ASN A 47 0.94 3.44 21.22
C ASN A 47 -0.16 2.39 21.37
N PHE A 48 -0.91 2.15 20.30
CA PHE A 48 -1.87 1.06 20.31
C PHE A 48 -2.03 0.45 18.92
N SER A 49 -2.52 -0.78 18.91
CA SER A 49 -2.99 -1.45 17.71
C SER A 49 -4.42 -1.90 17.92
N THR A 50 -5.22 -1.87 16.87
CA THR A 50 -6.55 -2.48 16.86
C THR A 50 -6.51 -3.69 15.94
N LEU A 51 -6.87 -4.85 16.50
CA LEU A 51 -6.91 -6.13 15.81
C LEU A 51 -8.38 -6.48 15.60
N ARG A 52 -8.85 -6.28 14.37
CA ARG A 52 -10.19 -6.66 13.96
C ARG A 52 -10.14 -8.03 13.30
N PHE A 53 -11.01 -8.94 13.71
CA PHE A 53 -11.00 -10.31 13.22
C PHE A 53 -12.39 -10.96 13.21
N GLY A 54 -12.53 -11.98 12.38
CA GLY A 54 -13.77 -12.72 12.20
C GLY A 54 -13.60 -13.89 11.25
N ARG A 55 -14.65 -14.70 11.09
CA ARG A 55 -14.71 -15.73 10.05
C ARG A 55 -15.27 -15.23 8.73
N SER A 56 -15.95 -14.09 8.75
CA SER A 56 -16.17 -13.28 7.55
C SER A 56 -14.94 -12.41 7.27
N PRO A 57 -14.68 -12.05 6.00
CA PRO A 57 -13.58 -11.16 5.64
C PRO A 57 -13.63 -9.83 6.42
N VAL A 58 -12.47 -9.37 6.87
CA VAL A 58 -12.27 -8.07 7.53
C VAL A 58 -11.35 -7.24 6.64
N ILE A 59 -11.82 -6.09 6.17
CA ILE A 59 -11.09 -5.30 5.17
C ILE A 59 -10.93 -3.82 5.55
N ALA A 60 -11.57 -3.38 6.64
CA ALA A 60 -11.42 -2.05 7.18
C ALA A 60 -11.23 -2.04 8.70
N HIS A 61 -10.88 -0.87 9.23
CA HIS A 61 -10.82 -0.61 10.66
C HIS A 61 -12.19 -0.15 11.19
N ASP A 62 -12.37 -0.24 12.50
CA ASP A 62 -13.53 0.30 13.22
C ASP A 62 -13.01 1.00 14.49
N HIS A 63 -13.66 2.11 14.87
CA HIS A 63 -13.36 2.82 16.11
C HIS A 63 -13.91 2.09 17.34
N ALA A 64 -15.06 1.44 17.21
CA ALA A 64 -15.66 0.73 18.33
C ALA A 64 -14.90 -0.58 18.60
N VAL A 65 -14.57 -0.82 19.87
CA VAL A 65 -13.81 -2.00 20.29
C VAL A 65 -14.66 -2.91 21.17
N ASP A 66 -14.50 -4.21 20.98
CA ASP A 66 -15.12 -5.27 21.78
C ASP A 66 -14.25 -5.66 22.98
N GLY A 67 -12.96 -5.35 22.93
CA GLY A 67 -12.02 -5.66 24.00
C GLY A 67 -10.88 -4.66 24.08
N ILE A 68 -10.41 -4.36 25.29
CA ILE A 68 -9.19 -3.60 25.54
C ILE A 68 -8.20 -4.50 26.28
N LEU A 69 -7.01 -4.67 25.74
CA LEU A 69 -5.85 -5.27 26.41
C LEU A 69 -4.89 -4.13 26.80
N ALA A 70 -4.93 -3.75 28.07
CA ALA A 70 -4.19 -2.62 28.61
C ALA A 70 -2.88 -3.09 29.27
N VAL A 71 -1.75 -2.68 28.69
CA VAL A 71 -0.42 -2.91 29.28
C VAL A 71 -0.01 -1.79 30.26
N ASN A 72 -0.74 -0.67 30.26
CA ASN A 72 -0.62 0.42 31.23
C ASN A 72 -1.98 1.04 31.56
N GLN A 73 -2.04 1.85 32.63
CA GLN A 73 -3.26 2.56 33.05
C GLN A 73 -3.79 3.50 31.96
N GLU A 74 -2.89 4.23 31.29
CA GLU A 74 -3.23 5.23 30.26
C GLU A 74 -4.06 4.62 29.12
N THR A 75 -3.84 3.35 28.78
CA THR A 75 -4.64 2.63 27.78
C THR A 75 -6.12 2.55 28.17
N ILE A 76 -6.41 2.27 29.45
CA ILE A 76 -7.79 2.21 29.94
C ILE A 76 -8.40 3.61 29.90
N ASP A 77 -7.69 4.59 30.46
CA ASP A 77 -8.17 5.96 30.60
C ASP A 77 -8.54 6.59 29.25
N LEU A 78 -7.77 6.30 28.19
CA LEU A 78 -7.97 6.86 26.86
C LEU A 78 -9.06 6.17 26.04
N HIS A 79 -9.16 4.83 26.14
CA HIS A 79 -9.94 4.01 25.19
C HIS A 79 -11.21 3.41 25.77
N ILE A 80 -11.47 3.56 27.08
CA ILE A 80 -12.69 3.02 27.71
C ILE A 80 -13.99 3.57 27.09
N LYS A 81 -13.95 4.78 26.52
CA LYS A 81 -15.07 5.40 25.80
C LYS A 81 -15.40 4.72 24.47
N ASP A 82 -14.43 4.02 23.89
CA ASP A 82 -14.56 3.33 22.60
C ASP A 82 -15.02 1.87 22.79
N LEU A 83 -15.05 1.38 24.03
CA LEU A 83 -15.45 0.03 24.41
C LEU A 83 -16.97 -0.13 24.41
N ARG A 84 -17.47 -1.09 23.62
CA ARG A 84 -18.89 -1.46 23.57
C ARG A 84 -19.44 -1.94 24.91
N GLU A 85 -20.74 -1.78 25.11
CA GLU A 85 -21.42 -2.11 26.38
C GLU A 85 -21.21 -3.56 26.82
N ASP A 86 -21.15 -4.51 25.88
CA ASP A 86 -20.92 -5.94 26.09
C ASP A 86 -19.44 -6.36 26.04
N GLY A 87 -18.53 -5.39 25.95
CA GLY A 87 -17.09 -5.63 25.81
C GLY A 87 -16.38 -6.05 27.11
N PHE A 88 -15.06 -6.20 27.03
CA PHE A 88 -14.20 -6.57 28.17
C PHE A 88 -12.91 -5.75 28.24
N ILE A 89 -12.31 -5.66 29.43
CA ILE A 89 -10.98 -5.06 29.62
C ILE A 89 -10.07 -6.10 30.27
N ILE A 90 -8.91 -6.38 29.70
CA ILE A 90 -7.83 -7.16 30.33
C ILE A 90 -6.78 -6.17 30.82
N ALA A 91 -6.49 -6.19 32.11
CA ALA A 91 -5.60 -5.24 32.76
C ALA A 91 -4.83 -5.87 33.93
N ASP A 92 -3.70 -5.28 34.31
CA ASP A 92 -2.95 -5.69 35.51
C ASP A 92 -3.72 -5.33 36.80
N ASP A 93 -3.67 -6.19 37.81
CA ASP A 93 -4.34 -6.01 39.10
C ASP A 93 -3.82 -4.83 39.94
N GLY A 94 -2.70 -4.22 39.53
CA GLY A 94 -2.19 -2.96 40.06
C GLY A 94 -2.81 -1.71 39.41
N PHE A 95 -3.58 -1.85 38.34
CA PHE A 95 -4.27 -0.73 37.69
C PHE A 95 -5.60 -0.41 38.38
N LYS A 96 -6.09 0.82 38.19
CA LYS A 96 -7.29 1.35 38.81
C LYS A 96 -8.40 1.46 37.76
N THR A 97 -9.46 0.69 37.94
CA THR A 97 -10.70 0.81 37.17
C THR A 97 -11.85 0.24 37.99
N ASP A 98 -12.96 0.97 38.03
CA ASP A 98 -14.21 0.51 38.65
C ASP A 98 -15.17 -0.09 37.59
N ASP A 99 -14.72 -0.23 36.34
CA ASP A 99 -15.54 -0.76 35.26
C ASP A 99 -15.80 -2.26 35.47
N PRO A 100 -17.07 -2.70 35.53
CA PRO A 100 -17.41 -4.11 35.77
C PRO A 100 -16.94 -5.06 34.65
N ARG A 101 -16.64 -4.53 33.45
CA ARG A 101 -16.10 -5.27 32.31
C ARG A 101 -14.62 -5.65 32.51
N ALA A 102 -13.96 -5.11 33.54
CA ALA A 102 -12.54 -5.35 33.80
C ALA A 102 -12.24 -6.74 34.38
N ILE A 103 -11.30 -7.42 33.75
CA ILE A 103 -10.68 -8.68 34.11
C ILE A 103 -9.27 -8.35 34.59
N MET A 104 -9.14 -8.22 35.90
CA MET A 104 -7.88 -7.86 36.56
C MET A 104 -6.99 -9.10 36.73
N LEU A 105 -5.80 -9.06 36.15
CA LEU A 105 -4.85 -10.19 36.09
C LEU A 105 -3.57 -9.88 36.87
N PRO A 106 -2.92 -10.87 37.50
CA PRO A 106 -1.68 -10.66 38.25
C PRO A 106 -0.44 -10.53 37.33
N MET A 107 -0.50 -9.78 36.22
CA MET A 107 0.51 -9.77 35.15
C MET A 107 1.92 -9.44 35.68
N THR A 108 2.05 -8.32 36.40
CA THR A 108 3.31 -7.84 36.98
C THR A 108 3.79 -8.73 38.11
N LYS A 109 2.87 -9.27 38.91
CA LYS A 109 3.19 -10.18 40.02
C LYS A 109 3.75 -11.50 39.48
N THR A 110 3.09 -12.09 38.49
CA THR A 110 3.56 -13.30 37.79
C THR A 110 4.91 -13.07 37.11
N ALA A 111 5.08 -11.96 36.39
CA ALA A 111 6.35 -11.65 35.73
C ALA A 111 7.52 -11.50 36.73
N LYS A 112 7.27 -10.91 37.91
CA LYS A 112 8.26 -10.83 39.01
C LYS A 112 8.59 -12.21 39.59
N GLN A 113 7.59 -13.07 39.78
CA GLN A 113 7.80 -14.43 40.30
C GLN A 113 8.64 -15.29 39.35
N LEU A 114 8.41 -15.15 38.05
CA LEU A 114 9.17 -15.84 36.99
C LEU A 114 10.54 -15.20 36.72
N GLY A 115 10.83 -14.03 37.31
CA GLY A 115 12.12 -13.35 37.17
C GLY A 115 12.33 -12.66 35.81
N ASN A 116 11.30 -12.49 35.00
CA ASN A 116 11.39 -11.83 33.69
C ASN A 116 10.22 -10.86 33.48
N PRO A 117 10.44 -9.53 33.54
CA PRO A 117 9.36 -8.55 33.36
C PRO A 117 8.70 -8.59 31.97
N ARG A 118 9.37 -9.17 30.95
CA ARG A 118 8.86 -9.21 29.57
C ARG A 118 7.73 -10.21 29.37
N VAL A 119 7.53 -11.16 30.30
CA VAL A 119 6.45 -12.17 30.17
C VAL A 119 5.10 -11.68 30.70
N ALA A 120 5.02 -10.43 31.20
CA ALA A 120 3.78 -9.86 31.70
C ALA A 120 2.67 -9.88 30.63
N SER A 121 3.00 -9.57 29.39
CA SER A 121 2.04 -9.59 28.28
C SER A 121 1.59 -11.01 27.92
N SER A 122 2.42 -12.02 28.12
CA SER A 122 2.06 -13.43 27.91
C SER A 122 0.94 -13.87 28.85
N VAL A 123 0.85 -13.31 30.06
CA VAL A 123 -0.31 -13.50 30.96
C VAL A 123 -1.60 -13.01 30.31
N ALA A 124 -1.59 -11.83 29.68
CA ALA A 124 -2.77 -11.32 28.98
C ALA A 124 -3.12 -12.17 27.74
N VAL A 125 -2.12 -12.66 27.00
CA VAL A 125 -2.36 -13.58 25.87
C VAL A 125 -3.02 -14.87 26.34
N GLY A 126 -2.56 -15.46 27.45
CA GLY A 126 -3.19 -16.65 28.02
C GLY A 126 -4.64 -16.45 28.46
N ALA A 127 -4.96 -15.28 29.02
CA ALA A 127 -6.34 -14.90 29.32
C ALA A 127 -7.19 -14.76 28.06
N LEU A 128 -6.65 -14.17 26.98
CA LEU A 128 -7.31 -14.07 25.69
C LEU A 128 -7.58 -15.45 25.07
N ILE A 129 -6.61 -16.36 25.10
CA ILE A 129 -6.78 -17.76 24.67
C ILE A 129 -7.98 -18.40 25.40
N ARG A 130 -8.11 -18.17 26.72
CA ARG A 130 -9.25 -18.67 27.50
C ARG A 130 -10.57 -18.02 27.13
N LEU A 131 -10.58 -16.71 26.86
CA LEU A 131 -11.79 -15.97 26.49
C LEU A 131 -12.37 -16.43 25.15
N PHE A 132 -11.51 -16.76 24.17
CA PHE A 132 -11.91 -17.15 22.82
C PHE A 132 -11.91 -18.66 22.57
N ASP A 133 -11.58 -19.49 23.57
CA ASP A 133 -11.45 -20.95 23.46
C ASP A 133 -10.42 -21.39 22.41
N LEU A 134 -9.31 -20.66 22.33
CA LEU A 134 -8.22 -20.96 21.40
C LEU A 134 -7.36 -22.12 21.97
N PRO A 135 -6.79 -22.98 21.11
CA PRO A 135 -5.89 -24.04 21.55
C PRO A 135 -4.60 -23.46 22.12
N VAL A 136 -4.17 -23.97 23.28
CA VAL A 136 -2.96 -23.51 23.96
C VAL A 136 -1.71 -23.91 23.17
N GLU A 137 -1.78 -25.00 22.42
CA GLU A 137 -0.73 -25.54 21.57
C GLU A 137 -0.34 -24.54 20.47
N ALA A 138 -1.29 -23.79 19.91
CA ALA A 138 -1.01 -22.77 18.89
C ALA A 138 -0.09 -21.66 19.42
N LEU A 139 -0.21 -21.29 20.71
CA LEU A 139 0.71 -20.31 21.31
C LEU A 139 2.13 -20.86 21.36
N ARG A 140 2.31 -22.14 21.71
CA ARG A 140 3.65 -22.74 21.82
C ARG A 140 4.38 -22.69 20.48
N GLU A 141 3.74 -23.15 19.40
CA GLU A 141 4.33 -23.15 18.06
C GLU A 141 4.80 -21.75 17.66
N ILE A 142 3.96 -20.73 17.88
CA ILE A 142 4.29 -19.34 17.56
C ILE A 142 5.45 -18.82 18.43
N LEU A 143 5.49 -19.16 19.71
CA LEU A 143 6.60 -18.76 20.59
C LEU A 143 7.92 -19.44 20.17
N GLU A 144 7.88 -20.69 19.72
CA GLU A 144 9.06 -21.43 19.23
C GLU A 144 9.60 -20.84 17.91
N GLU A 145 8.73 -20.31 17.05
CA GLU A 145 9.13 -19.58 15.84
C GLU A 145 9.69 -18.18 16.11
N THR A 146 9.15 -17.49 17.12
CA THR A 146 9.40 -16.04 17.32
C THR A 146 10.44 -15.74 18.40
N LEU A 147 10.64 -16.65 19.35
CA LEU A 147 11.55 -16.46 20.48
C LEU A 147 12.71 -17.44 20.44
N LYS A 148 13.78 -17.09 21.15
CA LYS A 148 14.85 -18.05 21.44
C LYS A 148 14.31 -19.20 22.29
N PRO A 149 14.79 -20.45 22.10
CA PRO A 149 14.30 -21.62 22.83
C PRO A 149 14.29 -21.46 24.36
N GLU A 150 15.28 -20.76 24.92
CA GLU A 150 15.37 -20.49 26.37
C GLU A 150 14.24 -19.61 26.95
N TYR A 151 13.49 -18.91 26.11
CA TYR A 151 12.39 -18.03 26.53
C TYR A 151 11.00 -18.64 26.32
N VAL A 152 10.88 -19.81 25.69
CA VAL A 152 9.57 -20.41 25.37
C VAL A 152 8.85 -20.84 26.64
N GLU A 153 9.47 -21.67 27.48
CA GLU A 153 8.81 -22.25 28.66
C GLU A 153 8.36 -21.18 29.67
N ILE A 154 9.19 -20.17 29.95
CA ILE A 154 8.83 -19.09 30.87
C ILE A 154 7.64 -18.25 30.36
N ASN A 155 7.49 -18.10 29.04
CA ASN A 155 6.33 -17.44 28.45
C ASN A 155 5.08 -18.33 28.50
N MET A 156 5.24 -19.64 28.30
CA MET A 156 4.14 -20.62 28.45
C MET A 156 3.63 -20.69 29.90
N GLU A 157 4.51 -20.63 30.89
CA GLU A 157 4.12 -20.56 32.31
C GLU A 157 3.34 -19.29 32.63
N ALA A 158 3.79 -18.15 32.11
CA ALA A 158 3.08 -16.87 32.26
C ALA A 158 1.69 -16.92 31.59
N ALA A 159 1.60 -17.44 30.37
CA ALA A 159 0.32 -17.62 29.68
C ALA A 159 -0.62 -18.55 30.44
N LYS A 160 -0.11 -19.65 31.00
CA LYS A 160 -0.91 -20.56 31.83
C LYS A 160 -1.49 -19.86 33.07
N ALA A 161 -0.72 -18.98 33.73
CA ALA A 161 -1.23 -18.19 34.85
C ALA A 161 -2.38 -17.27 34.43
N GLY A 162 -2.27 -16.64 33.25
CA GLY A 162 -3.34 -15.84 32.66
C GLY A 162 -4.59 -16.64 32.30
N TYR A 163 -4.40 -17.79 31.63
CA TYR A 163 -5.46 -18.71 31.25
C TYR A 163 -6.28 -19.16 32.48
N ASN A 164 -5.60 -19.53 33.57
CA ASN A 164 -6.24 -19.98 34.80
C ASN A 164 -6.91 -18.86 35.59
N SER A 165 -6.56 -17.60 35.33
CA SER A 165 -7.16 -16.43 35.99
C SER A 165 -8.52 -16.05 35.38
N VAL A 166 -8.90 -16.66 34.25
CA VAL A 166 -10.19 -16.43 33.57
C VAL A 166 -11.04 -17.69 33.63
N THR A 167 -12.20 -17.60 34.28
CA THR A 167 -13.20 -18.69 34.28
C THR A 167 -13.80 -18.88 32.89
N TYR A 168 -14.22 -20.11 32.55
CA TYR A 168 -14.85 -20.35 31.25
C TYR A 168 -16.06 -19.45 31.05
N GLU A 169 -16.95 -19.39 32.03
CA GLU A 169 -18.22 -18.63 32.02
C GLU A 169 -18.00 -17.15 31.70
N ARG A 170 -16.89 -16.57 32.16
CA ARG A 170 -16.58 -15.15 31.92
C ARG A 170 -16.25 -14.82 30.46
N GLY A 171 -15.90 -15.82 29.65
CA GLY A 171 -15.76 -15.67 28.20
C GLY A 171 -17.01 -16.08 27.42
N GLU A 172 -18.15 -16.38 28.07
CA GLU A 172 -19.34 -16.89 27.38
C GLU A 172 -19.88 -15.92 26.33
N SER A 173 -19.93 -14.61 26.63
CA SER A 173 -20.33 -13.59 25.65
C SER A 173 -19.39 -13.55 24.45
N SER A 174 -18.07 -13.53 24.70
CA SER A 174 -17.03 -13.55 23.67
C SER A 174 -17.13 -14.80 22.79
N ARG A 175 -17.26 -16.00 23.38
CA ARG A 175 -17.42 -17.24 22.61
C ARG A 175 -18.75 -17.30 21.87
N ARG A 176 -19.85 -16.86 22.47
CA ARG A 176 -21.15 -16.81 21.79
C ARG A 176 -21.05 -15.94 20.56
N LYS A 177 -20.50 -14.73 20.67
CA LYS A 177 -20.32 -13.84 19.51
C LYS A 177 -19.29 -14.39 18.50
N ALA A 178 -18.24 -15.09 18.93
CA ALA A 178 -17.30 -15.76 18.03
C ALA A 178 -17.96 -16.93 17.26
N ASN A 179 -18.84 -17.68 17.93
CA ASN A 179 -19.54 -18.85 17.38
C ASN A 179 -20.84 -18.50 16.62
N HIS A 180 -21.54 -17.40 16.96
CA HIS A 180 -22.72 -16.91 16.22
C HIS A 180 -22.35 -16.42 14.81
N LEU A 181 -21.08 -16.09 14.58
CA LEU A 181 -20.55 -15.71 13.28
C LEU A 181 -20.49 -16.87 12.26
N GLY A 182 -20.90 -18.08 12.64
CA GLY A 182 -21.13 -19.20 11.74
C GLY A 182 -22.62 -19.52 11.47
N SER A 183 -23.57 -18.74 12.00
CA SER A 183 -25.00 -19.08 11.92
C SER A 183 -25.91 -17.85 11.83
N ASN A 184 -25.84 -17.12 10.72
CA ASN A 184 -26.97 -16.30 10.26
C ASN A 184 -27.24 -16.60 8.79
N ASN A 185 -28.02 -17.66 8.57
CA ASN A 185 -28.82 -17.83 7.37
C ASN A 185 -30.02 -16.87 7.46
N GLY A 186 -30.10 -15.87 6.59
CA GLY A 186 -31.24 -14.98 6.55
C GLY A 186 -31.19 -13.90 5.48
N GLY A 187 -31.08 -14.27 4.21
CA GLY A 187 -31.26 -13.33 3.09
C GLY A 187 -30.55 -13.79 1.83
N ASN A 188 -31.28 -13.98 0.75
CA ASN A 188 -30.82 -14.64 -0.47
C ASN A 188 -29.63 -13.96 -1.16
N ASN A 189 -28.73 -14.83 -1.65
CA ASN A 189 -27.65 -14.65 -2.63
C ASN A 189 -26.25 -14.28 -2.11
N GLN A 190 -25.43 -15.34 -2.05
CA GLN A 190 -23.96 -15.44 -1.97
C GLN A 190 -23.28 -15.22 -0.61
N GLU A 191 -22.60 -16.30 -0.16
CA GLU A 191 -21.36 -16.27 0.65
C GLU A 191 -21.41 -16.03 2.18
N GLY A 192 -22.37 -16.63 2.88
CA GLY A 192 -22.39 -16.75 4.36
C GLY A 192 -21.62 -17.97 4.91
N GLY A 193 -20.40 -18.24 4.43
CA GLY A 193 -19.61 -19.41 4.83
C GLY A 193 -18.82 -19.21 6.13
N ASN A 194 -18.65 -20.28 6.92
CA ASN A 194 -17.66 -20.34 7.98
C ASN A 194 -16.28 -20.55 7.33
N TYR A 195 -15.63 -19.47 6.87
CA TYR A 195 -14.34 -19.54 6.17
C TYR A 195 -13.21 -19.91 7.13
N ASP A 196 -12.23 -20.66 6.61
CA ASP A 196 -10.99 -21.00 7.30
C ASP A 196 -9.81 -20.34 6.57
N TYR A 197 -9.10 -19.48 7.29
CA TYR A 197 -7.94 -18.72 6.81
C TYR A 197 -6.60 -19.26 7.33
N SER A 198 -6.57 -20.44 7.94
CA SER A 198 -5.35 -21.03 8.52
C SER A 198 -4.19 -21.14 7.51
N ASP A 199 -4.50 -21.51 6.26
CA ASP A 199 -3.55 -21.62 5.14
C ASP A 199 -3.20 -20.29 4.46
N TRP A 200 -3.78 -19.17 4.90
CA TRP A 200 -3.49 -17.85 4.35
C TRP A 200 -2.24 -17.25 5.00
N ILE A 201 -1.72 -16.19 4.39
CA ILE A 201 -0.55 -15.46 4.91
C ILE A 201 -0.98 -14.15 5.55
N THR A 202 -0.10 -13.54 6.32
CA THR A 202 -0.28 -12.19 6.88
C THR A 202 0.79 -11.28 6.29
N LEU A 203 0.37 -10.15 5.74
CA LEU A 203 1.28 -9.16 5.13
C LEU A 203 0.83 -7.75 5.49
N ASN A 204 1.79 -6.84 5.63
CA ASN A 204 1.52 -5.41 5.46
C ASN A 204 1.81 -4.96 4.01
N SER A 205 1.38 -3.75 3.63
CA SER A 205 1.56 -3.34 2.23
C SER A 205 3.02 -3.07 1.87
N SER A 206 3.87 -2.68 2.81
CA SER A 206 5.31 -2.47 2.55
C SER A 206 6.01 -3.77 2.17
N GLU A 207 5.69 -4.86 2.89
CA GLU A 207 6.16 -6.21 2.58
C GLU A 207 5.61 -6.70 1.23
N ALA A 208 4.31 -6.46 0.98
CA ALA A 208 3.68 -6.83 -0.29
C ALA A 208 4.30 -6.08 -1.48
N ILE A 209 4.60 -4.79 -1.34
CA ILE A 209 5.32 -3.98 -2.35
C ILE A 209 6.70 -4.57 -2.59
N ALA A 210 7.47 -4.86 -1.54
CA ALA A 210 8.78 -5.47 -1.68
C ALA A 210 8.72 -6.81 -2.43
N LEU A 211 7.79 -7.69 -2.04
CA LEU A 211 7.56 -8.98 -2.70
C LEU A 211 7.12 -8.81 -4.16
N GLY A 212 6.25 -7.85 -4.46
CA GLY A 212 5.78 -7.57 -5.82
C GLY A 212 6.91 -7.07 -6.73
N ALA A 213 7.80 -6.23 -6.19
CA ALA A 213 8.98 -5.79 -6.90
C ALA A 213 9.95 -6.95 -7.17
N LEU A 214 10.20 -7.81 -6.17
CA LEU A 214 11.01 -9.03 -6.35
C LEU A 214 10.42 -9.96 -7.42
N ALA A 215 9.10 -10.17 -7.39
CA ALA A 215 8.41 -11.01 -8.37
C ALA A 215 8.51 -10.43 -9.80
N ALA A 216 8.57 -9.10 -9.94
CA ALA A 216 8.80 -8.42 -11.21
C ALA A 216 10.26 -8.44 -11.68
N GLY A 217 11.17 -9.01 -10.89
CA GLY A 217 12.60 -9.10 -11.19
C GLY A 217 13.39 -7.85 -10.82
N LEU A 218 13.01 -7.15 -9.75
CA LEU A 218 13.82 -6.08 -9.14
C LEU A 218 15.28 -6.52 -8.98
N GLN A 219 16.22 -5.64 -9.31
CA GLN A 219 17.66 -5.87 -9.18
C GLN A 219 18.36 -4.80 -8.34
N PHE A 220 17.81 -3.58 -8.28
CA PHE A 220 18.40 -2.47 -7.55
C PHE A 220 17.32 -1.66 -6.81
N TYR A 221 17.37 -1.65 -5.49
CA TYR A 221 16.54 -0.77 -4.67
C TYR A 221 17.42 0.27 -3.98
N THR A 222 16.93 1.50 -3.91
CA THR A 222 17.59 2.52 -3.09
C THR A 222 16.57 3.42 -2.42
N ALA A 223 16.91 3.94 -1.25
CA ALA A 223 16.08 4.88 -0.53
C ALA A 223 16.92 5.68 0.48
N TYR A 224 16.39 6.85 0.85
CA TYR A 224 16.72 7.48 2.12
C TYR A 224 15.63 7.11 3.15
N PRO A 225 15.98 6.69 4.38
CA PRO A 225 14.99 6.23 5.35
C PRO A 225 13.96 7.33 5.70
N MET A 226 12.69 7.09 5.38
CA MET A 226 11.60 7.96 5.74
C MET A 226 10.32 7.16 6.03
N SER A 227 9.74 7.34 7.23
CA SER A 227 8.48 6.66 7.57
C SER A 227 7.34 7.13 6.66
N PRO A 228 6.42 6.25 6.21
CA PRO A 228 6.37 4.81 6.48
C PRO A 228 7.08 3.93 5.43
N SER A 229 7.77 4.49 4.41
CA SER A 229 8.39 3.69 3.34
C SER A 229 9.63 2.89 3.76
N THR A 230 10.28 3.25 4.88
CA THR A 230 11.48 2.56 5.39
C THR A 230 11.31 1.04 5.50
N LYS A 231 10.11 0.55 5.82
CA LYS A 231 9.82 -0.88 5.93
C LYS A 231 10.06 -1.66 4.65
N ILE A 232 9.87 -1.04 3.48
CA ILE A 232 10.19 -1.64 2.18
C ILE A 232 11.71 -1.92 2.10
N MET A 233 12.52 -0.93 2.50
CA MET A 233 13.98 -1.05 2.51
C MET A 233 14.45 -2.10 3.52
N GLU A 234 13.90 -2.11 4.74
CA GLU A 234 14.24 -3.09 5.77
C GLU A 234 13.96 -4.53 5.31
N TYR A 235 12.79 -4.75 4.68
CA TYR A 235 12.42 -6.06 4.15
C TYR A 235 13.34 -6.51 3.01
N LEU A 236 13.56 -5.65 2.01
CA LEU A 236 14.44 -5.95 0.88
C LEU A 236 15.90 -6.16 1.33
N ALA A 237 16.39 -5.34 2.26
CA ALA A 237 17.73 -5.48 2.82
C ALA A 237 17.90 -6.81 3.57
N GLY A 238 16.85 -7.27 4.25
CA GLY A 238 16.82 -8.59 4.91
C GLY A 238 16.89 -9.76 3.92
N MET A 239 16.36 -9.59 2.71
CA MET A 239 16.31 -10.63 1.67
C MET A 239 17.38 -10.50 0.59
N GLN A 240 18.19 -9.43 0.59
CA GLN A 240 19.02 -9.04 -0.56
C GLN A 240 19.96 -10.14 -1.07
N TYR A 241 20.52 -10.95 -0.17
CA TYR A 241 21.42 -12.04 -0.54
C TYR A 241 20.70 -13.24 -1.15
N GLU A 242 19.53 -13.59 -0.61
CA GLU A 242 18.71 -14.70 -1.11
C GLU A 242 18.07 -14.34 -2.45
N ALA A 243 17.60 -13.10 -2.57
CA ALA A 243 17.02 -12.54 -3.79
C ALA A 243 18.07 -12.13 -4.84
N ASN A 244 19.37 -12.07 -4.48
CA ASN A 244 20.46 -11.60 -5.32
C ASN A 244 20.21 -10.21 -5.94
N ILE A 245 19.84 -9.26 -5.08
CA ILE A 245 19.59 -7.85 -5.45
C ILE A 245 20.55 -6.93 -4.69
N VAL A 246 20.68 -5.68 -5.17
CA VAL A 246 21.39 -4.62 -4.46
C VAL A 246 20.37 -3.73 -3.75
N VAL A 247 20.61 -3.47 -2.47
CA VAL A 247 19.81 -2.54 -1.65
C VAL A 247 20.75 -1.48 -1.09
N GLU A 248 20.63 -0.25 -1.56
CA GLU A 248 21.52 0.85 -1.19
C GLU A 248 20.77 1.93 -0.39
N GLN A 249 21.21 2.16 0.84
CA GLN A 249 20.74 3.30 1.62
C GLN A 249 21.52 4.56 1.19
N ALA A 250 20.87 5.43 0.42
CA ALA A 250 21.48 6.66 -0.05
C ALA A 250 21.61 7.71 1.08
N GLU A 251 22.42 8.74 0.85
CA GLU A 251 22.64 9.85 1.77
C GLU A 251 21.45 10.83 1.84
N ASP A 252 20.66 10.94 0.77
CA ASP A 252 19.44 11.72 0.66
C ASP A 252 18.55 11.20 -0.51
N GLU A 253 17.35 11.78 -0.65
CA GLU A 253 16.40 11.41 -1.70
C GLU A 253 16.86 11.78 -3.13
N ILE A 254 17.71 12.80 -3.28
CA ILE A 254 18.24 13.21 -4.59
C ILE A 254 19.20 12.13 -5.10
N ALA A 255 20.12 11.69 -4.24
CA ALA A 255 21.05 10.61 -4.51
C ALA A 255 20.30 9.30 -4.77
N ALA A 256 19.28 8.97 -3.96
CA ALA A 256 18.46 7.76 -4.15
C ALA A 256 17.83 7.72 -5.56
N MET A 257 17.11 8.78 -5.96
CA MET A 257 16.44 8.75 -7.26
C MET A 257 17.42 8.73 -8.42
N ASN A 258 18.50 9.52 -8.36
CA ASN A 258 19.53 9.51 -9.40
C ASN A 258 20.23 8.14 -9.51
N ALA A 259 20.52 7.47 -8.39
CA ALA A 259 21.09 6.13 -8.39
C ALA A 259 20.14 5.11 -9.03
N ALA A 260 18.83 5.16 -8.75
CA ALA A 260 17.86 4.28 -9.39
C ALA A 260 17.75 4.52 -10.90
N VAL A 261 17.76 5.78 -11.36
CA VAL A 261 17.79 6.12 -12.79
C VAL A 261 19.06 5.60 -13.45
N GLY A 262 20.23 5.79 -12.83
CA GLY A 262 21.50 5.27 -13.30
C GLY A 262 21.53 3.73 -13.38
N ALA A 263 21.00 3.04 -12.37
CA ALA A 263 20.88 1.59 -12.36
C ALA A 263 19.98 1.10 -13.51
N SER A 264 18.84 1.77 -13.75
CA SER A 264 17.93 1.43 -14.85
C SER A 264 18.51 1.71 -16.23
N TYR A 265 19.30 2.78 -16.36
CA TYR A 265 20.09 3.04 -17.57
C TYR A 265 21.06 1.88 -17.86
N ALA A 266 21.73 1.36 -16.84
CA ALA A 266 22.61 0.19 -16.95
C ALA A 266 21.84 -1.14 -17.17
N GLY A 267 20.51 -1.13 -17.09
CA GLY A 267 19.64 -2.28 -17.34
C GLY A 267 19.10 -2.99 -16.10
N ALA A 268 19.35 -2.48 -14.90
CA ALA A 268 18.70 -3.02 -13.71
C ALA A 268 17.21 -2.67 -13.71
N VAL A 269 16.35 -3.58 -13.27
CA VAL A 269 15.00 -3.19 -12.82
C VAL A 269 15.17 -2.49 -11.48
N SER A 270 14.89 -1.18 -11.43
CA SER A 270 15.13 -0.36 -10.25
C SER A 270 13.85 0.21 -9.62
N MET A 271 13.89 0.39 -8.29
CA MET A 271 12.80 0.98 -7.50
C MET A 271 13.35 1.90 -6.40
N VAL A 272 12.59 2.94 -6.07
CA VAL A 272 12.86 3.85 -4.95
C VAL A 272 11.66 3.91 -4.03
N GLY A 273 11.88 3.87 -2.71
CA GLY A 273 10.84 4.10 -1.70
C GLY A 273 11.00 5.45 -1.00
N THR A 274 9.91 6.22 -0.91
CA THR A 274 9.88 7.54 -0.25
C THR A 274 8.47 7.87 0.26
N SER A 275 8.25 9.12 0.65
CA SER A 275 6.99 9.74 1.09
C SER A 275 6.94 11.16 0.52
N GLY A 276 5.86 11.92 0.75
CA GLY A 276 5.62 13.21 0.07
C GLY A 276 6.81 14.19 0.10
N GLY A 277 7.37 14.44 1.29
CA GLY A 277 8.51 15.36 1.44
C GLY A 277 9.79 14.92 0.72
N GLY A 278 10.04 13.62 0.64
CA GLY A 278 11.19 13.08 -0.08
C GLY A 278 10.97 13.07 -1.59
N TYR A 279 9.74 12.77 -2.04
CA TYR A 279 9.39 12.85 -3.46
C TYR A 279 9.57 14.27 -4.02
N GLN A 280 9.31 15.31 -3.21
CA GLN A 280 9.60 16.71 -3.60
C GLN A 280 11.06 16.93 -3.99
N LEU A 281 12.00 16.26 -3.33
CA LEU A 281 13.43 16.32 -3.65
C LEU A 281 13.78 15.50 -4.91
N MET A 282 12.99 14.46 -5.23
CA MET A 282 13.19 13.58 -6.38
C MET A 282 12.65 14.16 -7.70
N VAL A 283 11.87 15.24 -7.66
CA VAL A 283 11.13 15.77 -8.83
C VAL A 283 12.02 16.04 -10.05
N GLU A 284 13.22 16.58 -9.84
CA GLU A 284 14.17 16.83 -10.93
C GLU A 284 14.62 15.51 -11.58
N ALA A 285 15.04 14.52 -10.78
CA ALA A 285 15.46 13.21 -11.27
C ALA A 285 14.30 12.44 -11.94
N MET A 286 13.06 12.62 -11.48
CA MET A 286 11.85 12.08 -12.11
C MET A 286 11.63 12.68 -13.51
N ALA A 287 11.77 14.00 -13.66
CA ALA A 287 11.66 14.66 -14.96
C ALA A 287 12.81 14.25 -15.90
N SER A 288 14.03 14.11 -15.36
CA SER A 288 15.19 13.58 -16.08
C SER A 288 14.96 12.16 -16.60
N ALA A 289 14.38 11.27 -15.78
CA ALA A 289 13.99 9.92 -16.22
C ALA A 289 12.94 9.95 -17.34
N GLY A 290 11.97 10.85 -17.25
CA GLY A 290 10.97 11.06 -18.30
C GLY A 290 11.56 11.55 -19.62
N MET A 291 12.49 12.51 -19.58
CA MET A 291 13.20 13.02 -20.77
C MET A 291 14.07 11.94 -21.42
N MET A 292 14.84 11.22 -20.61
CA MET A 292 15.75 10.17 -21.08
C MET A 292 15.05 8.85 -21.42
N GLU A 293 13.74 8.75 -21.19
CA GLU A 293 12.93 7.53 -21.37
C GLU A 293 13.50 6.34 -20.59
N ILE A 294 13.87 6.58 -19.33
CA ILE A 294 14.41 5.57 -18.43
C ILE A 294 13.29 5.05 -17.51
N PRO A 295 12.97 3.74 -17.55
CA PRO A 295 12.05 3.11 -16.60
C PRO A 295 12.50 3.29 -15.16
N ALA A 296 11.63 3.74 -14.26
CA ALA A 296 11.89 3.72 -12.82
C ALA A 296 10.56 3.68 -12.08
N VAL A 297 10.48 2.88 -11.02
CA VAL A 297 9.31 2.85 -10.13
C VAL A 297 9.64 3.61 -8.85
N THR A 298 8.79 4.57 -8.50
CA THR A 298 8.91 5.34 -7.26
C THR A 298 7.68 5.12 -6.40
N VAL A 299 7.87 4.58 -5.20
CA VAL A 299 6.81 4.40 -4.21
C VAL A 299 6.71 5.66 -3.35
N ILE A 300 5.53 6.27 -3.30
CA ILE A 300 5.21 7.30 -2.31
C ILE A 300 4.29 6.67 -1.27
N ALA A 301 4.85 6.35 -0.12
CA ALA A 301 4.09 5.95 1.05
C ALA A 301 3.60 7.21 1.76
N MET A 302 2.41 7.66 1.41
CA MET A 302 1.84 8.95 1.81
C MET A 302 1.61 9.03 3.32
N ARG A 303 1.81 10.24 3.85
CA ARG A 303 1.58 10.62 5.25
C ARG A 303 1.20 12.10 5.28
N PRO A 304 0.56 12.61 6.36
CA PRO A 304 0.17 14.01 6.42
C PRO A 304 1.37 14.94 6.24
N GLY A 305 1.23 15.89 5.31
CA GLY A 305 2.12 17.02 5.14
C GLY A 305 1.59 18.28 5.86
N PRO A 306 2.05 19.49 5.47
CA PRO A 306 3.18 19.76 4.59
C PRO A 306 4.54 19.54 5.29
N VAL A 307 5.60 19.39 4.48
CA VAL A 307 6.98 19.18 4.95
C VAL A 307 7.09 17.93 5.84
N THR A 308 7.37 18.09 7.14
CA THR A 308 7.43 16.95 8.07
C THR A 308 6.04 16.42 8.40
N GLY A 309 5.06 17.31 8.49
CA GLY A 309 3.68 17.03 8.90
C GLY A 309 3.59 16.06 10.09
N LEU A 310 2.89 14.93 9.90
CA LEU A 310 2.70 13.89 10.92
C LEU A 310 3.29 12.55 10.43
N PRO A 311 4.57 12.25 10.71
CA PRO A 311 5.28 11.11 10.11
C PRO A 311 4.70 9.71 10.36
N THR A 312 3.86 9.56 11.40
CA THR A 312 3.33 8.28 11.91
C THR A 312 1.80 8.22 11.84
N ARG A 313 1.24 8.92 10.85
CA ARG A 313 -0.19 9.10 10.62
C ARG A 313 -0.49 8.92 9.14
N THR A 314 -1.76 8.74 8.79
CA THR A 314 -2.19 8.50 7.40
C THR A 314 -2.86 9.73 6.80
N GLU A 315 -2.61 9.96 5.50
CA GLU A 315 -3.29 10.96 4.67
C GLU A 315 -3.06 10.61 3.19
N GLN A 316 -4.02 10.94 2.34
CA GLN A 316 -3.97 10.84 0.88
C GLN A 316 -3.71 12.22 0.25
N GLY A 317 -2.70 12.93 0.76
CA GLY A 317 -2.43 14.33 0.44
C GLY A 317 -1.51 14.59 -0.77
N ASP A 318 -0.92 13.55 -1.35
CA ASP A 318 0.18 13.69 -2.32
C ASP A 318 -0.22 13.39 -3.79
N LEU A 319 -1.51 13.23 -4.11
CA LEU A 319 -1.96 12.90 -5.47
C LEU A 319 -1.52 13.96 -6.51
N ASN A 320 -1.78 15.24 -6.22
CA ASN A 320 -1.37 16.34 -7.08
C ASN A 320 0.15 16.45 -7.19
N LEU A 321 0.88 16.16 -6.11
CA LEU A 321 2.34 16.12 -6.12
C LEU A 321 2.83 15.02 -7.08
N ALA A 322 2.27 13.81 -7.01
CA ALA A 322 2.62 12.69 -7.87
C ALA A 322 2.31 12.94 -9.36
N ILE A 323 1.20 13.65 -9.67
CA ILE A 323 0.75 13.86 -11.05
C ILE A 323 1.40 15.11 -11.68
N PHE A 324 1.50 16.22 -10.95
CA PHE A 324 1.81 17.52 -11.55
C PHE A 324 3.18 18.10 -11.19
N ALA A 325 3.94 17.48 -10.29
CA ALA A 325 5.31 17.91 -10.04
C ALA A 325 6.22 17.57 -11.23
N GLY A 326 7.16 18.48 -11.52
CA GLY A 326 8.11 18.40 -12.62
C GLY A 326 7.99 19.59 -13.57
N ASN A 327 9.12 20.08 -14.06
CA ASN A 327 9.15 21.11 -15.11
C ASN A 327 8.91 20.48 -16.48
N GLY A 328 8.12 21.16 -17.32
CA GLY A 328 7.74 20.65 -18.64
C GLY A 328 6.75 19.49 -18.58
N GLU A 329 6.66 18.75 -19.68
CA GLU A 329 5.72 17.65 -19.87
C GLU A 329 6.48 16.38 -20.27
N TYR A 330 6.13 15.27 -19.62
CA TYR A 330 6.71 13.96 -19.90
C TYR A 330 5.71 12.86 -19.51
N PRO A 331 5.76 11.70 -20.19
CA PRO A 331 4.91 10.57 -19.86
C PRO A 331 5.27 10.01 -18.49
N LYS A 332 4.26 9.77 -17.66
CA LYS A 332 4.36 9.00 -16.43
C LYS A 332 3.02 8.35 -16.11
N MET A 333 3.06 7.25 -15.39
CA MET A 333 1.85 6.66 -14.80
C MET A 333 1.83 6.86 -13.30
N VAL A 334 0.64 7.11 -12.73
CA VAL A 334 0.41 7.14 -11.29
C VAL A 334 -0.64 6.10 -10.95
N LEU A 335 -0.26 5.17 -10.06
CA LEU A 335 -1.08 4.07 -9.54
C LEU A 335 -1.26 4.24 -8.03
N ALA A 336 -2.31 3.68 -7.46
CA ALA A 336 -2.49 3.53 -6.02
C ALA A 336 -2.95 2.12 -5.67
N VAL A 337 -2.45 1.63 -4.53
CA VAL A 337 -2.79 0.29 -4.03
C VAL A 337 -4.03 0.35 -3.14
N LYS A 338 -4.92 -0.63 -3.30
CA LYS A 338 -6.21 -0.71 -2.59
C LYS A 338 -6.11 -1.44 -1.25
N ASP A 339 -5.33 -2.51 -1.22
CA ASP A 339 -5.10 -3.37 -0.07
C ASP A 339 -3.73 -4.07 -0.19
N GLN A 340 -3.41 -4.94 0.75
CA GLN A 340 -2.12 -5.64 0.81
C GLN A 340 -1.94 -6.66 -0.32
N SER A 341 -3.00 -7.26 -0.84
CA SER A 341 -2.92 -8.17 -1.99
C SER A 341 -2.67 -7.37 -3.26
N ASP A 342 -3.47 -6.33 -3.49
CA ASP A 342 -3.33 -5.42 -4.64
C ASP A 342 -1.96 -4.74 -4.65
N ALA A 343 -1.39 -4.43 -3.48
CA ALA A 343 -0.05 -3.87 -3.37
C ALA A 343 1.04 -4.75 -4.01
N PHE A 344 0.94 -6.08 -3.88
CA PHE A 344 1.84 -7.01 -4.55
C PHE A 344 1.69 -6.95 -6.07
N TYR A 345 0.45 -7.08 -6.56
CA TYR A 345 0.16 -7.15 -7.99
C TYR A 345 0.41 -5.82 -8.72
N GLN A 346 0.01 -4.69 -8.12
CA GLN A 346 0.23 -3.37 -8.70
C GLN A 346 1.70 -2.97 -8.69
N THR A 347 2.50 -3.41 -7.71
CA THR A 347 3.95 -3.16 -7.77
C THR A 347 4.58 -3.90 -8.94
N ALA A 348 4.19 -5.16 -9.14
CA ALA A 348 4.69 -5.91 -10.28
C ALA A 348 4.24 -5.32 -11.62
N ARG A 349 2.97 -4.91 -11.71
CA ARG A 349 2.43 -4.19 -12.86
C ARG A 349 3.13 -2.85 -13.09
N ALA A 350 3.45 -2.09 -12.04
CA ALA A 350 4.18 -0.83 -12.14
C ALA A 350 5.54 -1.02 -12.83
N HIS A 351 6.27 -2.08 -12.46
CA HIS A 351 7.53 -2.43 -13.13
C HIS A 351 7.34 -2.85 -14.58
N HIS A 352 6.31 -3.67 -14.87
CA HIS A 352 5.98 -4.05 -16.23
C HIS A 352 5.69 -2.81 -17.09
N ILE A 353 4.83 -1.90 -16.62
CA ILE A 353 4.45 -0.66 -17.31
C ILE A 353 5.65 0.26 -17.50
N ALA A 354 6.47 0.47 -16.46
CA ALA A 354 7.66 1.32 -16.56
C ALA A 354 8.56 0.86 -17.70
N GLN A 355 8.70 -0.46 -17.87
CA GLN A 355 9.60 -1.08 -18.84
C GLN A 355 8.97 -1.17 -20.23
N LYS A 356 7.70 -1.56 -20.34
CA LYS A 356 6.93 -1.61 -21.59
C LYS A 356 6.88 -0.23 -22.26
N TYR A 357 6.64 0.83 -21.48
CA TYR A 357 6.50 2.19 -22.00
C TYR A 357 7.78 3.04 -21.90
N GLN A 358 8.81 2.55 -21.22
CA GLN A 358 10.07 3.28 -21.00
C GLN A 358 9.83 4.67 -20.41
N MET A 359 9.18 4.71 -19.25
CA MET A 359 8.80 5.92 -18.54
C MET A 359 8.82 5.71 -17.03
N PRO A 360 8.89 6.79 -16.23
CA PRO A 360 8.71 6.68 -14.79
C PRO A 360 7.28 6.29 -14.41
N VAL A 361 7.14 5.50 -13.34
CA VAL A 361 5.86 5.11 -12.74
C VAL A 361 5.89 5.43 -11.25
N VAL A 362 4.83 6.06 -10.76
CA VAL A 362 4.65 6.35 -9.34
C VAL A 362 3.60 5.39 -8.77
N LEU A 363 3.94 4.71 -7.69
CA LEU A 363 3.03 3.85 -6.94
C LEU A 363 2.71 4.50 -5.59
N LEU A 364 1.44 4.80 -5.36
CA LEU A 364 0.94 5.40 -4.14
C LEU A 364 0.45 4.33 -3.17
N THR A 365 0.90 4.42 -1.93
CA THR A 365 0.30 3.77 -0.77
C THR A 365 0.21 4.82 0.34
N ASP A 366 -0.30 4.48 1.51
CA ASP A 366 -0.31 5.38 2.66
C ASP A 366 0.11 4.64 3.93
N GLN A 367 0.29 5.39 5.01
CA GLN A 367 0.65 4.84 6.31
C GLN A 367 -0.36 3.80 6.81
N TYR A 368 -1.65 3.96 6.50
CA TYR A 368 -2.69 3.02 6.94
C TYR A 368 -2.47 1.62 6.38
N LEU A 369 -2.14 1.49 5.08
CA LEU A 369 -1.80 0.19 4.48
C LEU A 369 -0.36 -0.25 4.77
N SER A 370 0.57 0.70 4.82
CA SER A 370 2.01 0.42 4.97
C SER A 370 2.34 -0.17 6.35
N ASP A 371 1.63 0.28 7.39
CA ASP A 371 1.74 -0.28 8.74
C ASP A 371 0.62 -1.28 9.07
N GLY A 372 -0.47 -1.29 8.30
CA GLY A 372 -1.60 -2.17 8.49
C GLY A 372 -1.31 -3.58 7.99
N THR A 373 -1.61 -4.58 8.81
CA THR A 373 -1.44 -6.00 8.43
C THR A 373 -2.80 -6.61 8.13
N ALA A 374 -2.90 -7.43 7.10
CA ALA A 374 -4.11 -8.17 6.78
C ALA A 374 -3.81 -9.63 6.48
N THR A 375 -4.81 -10.49 6.68
CA THR A 375 -4.81 -11.86 6.18
C THR A 375 -5.04 -11.84 4.66
N VAL A 376 -4.04 -12.28 3.91
CA VAL A 376 -3.98 -12.23 2.45
C VAL A 376 -3.92 -13.65 1.90
N LYS A 377 -4.67 -13.89 0.82
CA LYS A 377 -4.61 -15.18 0.12
C LYS A 377 -3.18 -15.38 -0.41
N PRO A 378 -2.62 -16.60 -0.36
CA PRO A 378 -1.29 -16.86 -0.90
C PRO A 378 -1.15 -16.31 -2.33
N LEU A 379 -0.08 -15.56 -2.55
CA LEU A 379 0.14 -14.78 -3.76
C LEU A 379 0.44 -15.69 -4.96
N ASP A 380 -0.22 -15.41 -6.08
CA ASP A 380 -0.06 -16.18 -7.32
C ASP A 380 0.99 -15.55 -8.25
N LEU A 381 2.17 -16.17 -8.32
CA LEU A 381 3.25 -15.74 -9.19
C LEU A 381 2.95 -15.93 -10.68
N SER A 382 2.01 -16.81 -11.05
CA SER A 382 1.65 -17.04 -12.45
C SER A 382 0.86 -15.88 -13.06
N ALA A 383 0.28 -15.03 -12.22
CA ALA A 383 -0.40 -13.80 -12.63
C ALA A 383 0.57 -12.62 -12.87
N ILE A 384 1.88 -12.80 -12.62
CA ILE A 384 2.88 -11.74 -12.82
C ILE A 384 3.45 -11.79 -14.24
N GLU A 385 3.30 -10.68 -14.95
CA GLU A 385 3.92 -10.51 -16.26
C GLU A 385 5.42 -10.21 -16.13
N LYS A 386 6.22 -10.87 -16.96
CA LYS A 386 7.67 -10.69 -16.94
C LYS A 386 8.06 -9.35 -17.52
N VAL A 387 8.99 -8.68 -16.86
CA VAL A 387 9.60 -7.45 -17.35
C VAL A 387 10.55 -7.72 -18.51
N ARG A 388 10.39 -6.97 -19.60
CA ARG A 388 11.33 -6.92 -20.71
C ARG A 388 12.22 -5.69 -20.61
N VAL A 389 13.48 -5.88 -20.23
CA VAL A 389 14.44 -4.78 -19.96
C VAL A 389 15.07 -4.19 -21.23
N SER A 390 15.29 -5.00 -22.27
CA SER A 390 15.93 -4.59 -23.51
C SER A 390 15.30 -5.21 -24.76
N ALA A 391 15.48 -4.53 -25.88
CA ALA A 391 15.25 -5.08 -27.22
C ALA A 391 16.34 -6.11 -27.57
N SER A 392 16.08 -6.94 -28.58
CA SER A 392 17.13 -7.74 -29.22
C SER A 392 17.98 -6.86 -30.13
N ASP A 393 19.21 -7.30 -30.42
CA ASP A 393 20.07 -6.64 -31.42
C ASP A 393 19.36 -6.52 -32.78
N GLU A 394 18.58 -7.53 -33.18
CA GLU A 394 17.86 -7.54 -34.45
C GLU A 394 16.77 -6.48 -34.51
N GLU A 395 15.92 -6.38 -33.48
CA GLU A 395 14.86 -5.36 -33.41
C GLU A 395 15.46 -3.94 -33.35
N ALA A 396 16.54 -3.77 -32.58
CA ALA A 396 17.19 -2.48 -32.39
C ALA A 396 17.96 -2.00 -33.62
N LEU A 397 18.25 -2.89 -34.58
CA LEU A 397 19.06 -2.60 -35.76
C LEU A 397 18.34 -2.89 -37.09
N ALA A 398 17.04 -3.22 -37.06
CA ALA A 398 16.24 -3.60 -38.24
C ALA A 398 16.13 -2.52 -39.34
N TYR A 399 16.59 -1.29 -39.10
CA TYR A 399 16.51 -0.13 -40.01
C TYR A 399 17.86 0.26 -40.61
N ARG A 400 18.90 -0.56 -40.42
CA ARG A 400 20.25 -0.29 -40.97
C ARG A 400 20.29 -0.18 -42.48
N ASP A 401 19.36 -0.85 -43.18
CA ASP A 401 19.26 -0.78 -44.64
C ASP A 401 18.48 0.46 -45.15
N ASP A 402 18.10 1.39 -44.27
CA ASP A 402 17.42 2.64 -44.65
C ASP A 402 18.41 3.61 -45.35
N PRO A 403 18.21 3.94 -46.64
CA PRO A 403 19.12 4.80 -47.40
C PRO A 403 19.24 6.24 -46.87
N VAL A 404 18.37 6.67 -45.95
CA VAL A 404 18.40 7.99 -45.28
C VAL A 404 19.29 7.98 -44.01
N ASN A 405 19.76 6.81 -43.57
CA ASN A 405 20.46 6.61 -42.29
C ASN A 405 21.99 6.51 -42.42
N ARG A 406 22.66 7.45 -43.11
CA ARG A 406 24.13 7.42 -43.33
C ARG A 406 24.91 8.52 -42.61
N ARG A 407 24.49 8.93 -41.40
CA ARG A 407 25.27 9.91 -40.59
C ARG A 407 26.52 9.31 -39.93
N GLY A 408 26.66 7.99 -39.88
CA GLY A 408 27.86 7.33 -39.34
C GLY A 408 29.16 7.75 -40.04
N ASP A 409 29.08 8.04 -41.34
CA ASP A 409 30.24 8.40 -42.17
C ASP A 409 30.79 9.82 -41.87
N GLU A 410 29.97 10.73 -41.34
CA GLU A 410 30.35 12.15 -41.17
C GLU A 410 31.05 12.45 -39.84
N ILE A 411 30.82 11.65 -38.79
CA ILE A 411 31.25 11.99 -37.42
C ILE A 411 32.57 11.31 -37.03
N PHE A 412 32.91 10.15 -37.62
CA PHE A 412 33.95 9.29 -37.02
C PHE A 412 35.08 8.78 -37.94
N GLY A 413 35.16 9.20 -39.21
CA GLY A 413 36.26 8.80 -40.11
C GLY A 413 36.21 7.31 -40.53
N GLU A 414 37.32 6.76 -41.06
CA GLU A 414 37.39 5.35 -41.47
C GLU A 414 37.29 4.40 -40.25
N MET A 415 36.09 3.89 -40.00
CA MET A 415 35.78 2.92 -38.94
C MET A 415 35.66 1.48 -39.46
N LYS A 416 35.95 0.50 -38.61
CA LYS A 416 35.67 -0.93 -38.92
C LYS A 416 34.16 -1.16 -38.97
N GLU A 417 33.72 -2.18 -39.70
CA GLU A 417 32.29 -2.51 -39.89
C GLU A 417 31.53 -2.75 -38.57
N SER A 418 32.20 -3.27 -37.53
CA SER A 418 31.65 -3.40 -36.18
C SER A 418 31.52 -2.07 -35.41
N GLU A 419 32.29 -1.05 -35.79
CA GLU A 419 32.28 0.30 -35.21
C GLU A 419 31.24 1.19 -35.95
N LEU A 420 31.08 1.01 -37.27
CA LEU A 420 29.98 1.57 -38.07
C LEU A 420 28.60 1.12 -37.55
N ALA A 421 28.49 -0.17 -37.22
CA ALA A 421 27.33 -0.74 -36.54
C ALA A 421 26.97 0.02 -35.24
N ALA A 422 27.97 0.42 -34.44
CA ALA A 422 27.76 1.16 -33.21
C ALA A 422 27.35 2.63 -33.40
N ALA A 423 27.67 3.22 -34.55
CA ALA A 423 27.38 4.61 -34.89
C ALA A 423 25.95 4.86 -35.44
N GLU A 424 25.18 3.80 -35.71
CA GLU A 424 23.86 3.90 -36.37
C GLU A 424 22.66 3.66 -35.43
N TYR A 425 22.89 3.24 -34.18
CA TYR A 425 21.80 2.97 -33.24
C TYR A 425 21.14 4.28 -32.77
N LYS A 426 19.83 4.37 -33.01
CA LYS A 426 18.96 5.47 -32.60
C LYS A 426 18.19 5.11 -31.33
N ARG A 427 18.76 5.42 -30.15
CA ARG A 427 18.12 5.20 -28.84
C ARG A 427 16.72 5.80 -28.75
N TYR A 428 16.51 6.95 -29.41
CA TYR A 428 15.27 7.73 -29.39
C TYR A 428 14.61 7.74 -30.77
N ARG A 429 14.72 6.62 -31.52
CA ARG A 429 14.10 6.45 -32.84
C ARG A 429 12.64 6.85 -32.81
N LEU A 430 12.21 7.68 -33.75
CA LEU A 430 10.81 8.01 -33.95
C LEU A 430 10.06 6.75 -34.39
N THR A 431 9.11 6.30 -33.57
CA THR A 431 8.22 5.18 -33.90
C THR A 431 6.77 5.64 -33.85
N GLU A 432 5.91 4.94 -34.59
CA GLU A 432 4.46 5.20 -34.58
C GLU A 432 3.88 5.01 -33.17
N ASP A 433 4.34 3.99 -32.45
CA ASP A 433 3.90 3.64 -31.11
C ASP A 433 4.61 4.41 -29.98
N GLY A 434 5.56 5.28 -30.32
CA GLY A 434 6.36 6.07 -29.37
C GLY A 434 7.48 5.30 -28.63
N ILE A 435 7.53 3.97 -28.75
CA ILE A 435 8.49 3.10 -28.06
C ILE A 435 9.71 2.83 -28.95
N SER A 436 10.80 3.54 -28.66
CA SER A 436 12.09 3.29 -29.31
C SER A 436 12.71 1.99 -28.77
N PRO A 437 13.24 1.09 -29.62
CA PRO A 437 13.97 -0.09 -29.15
C PRO A 437 15.10 0.31 -28.20
N ARG A 438 15.19 -0.31 -27.02
CA ARG A 438 16.18 0.01 -25.98
C ARG A 438 17.28 -1.04 -25.90
N LEU A 439 18.50 -0.68 -26.24
CA LEU A 439 19.73 -1.42 -25.90
C LEU A 439 20.35 -0.86 -24.62
N LEU A 440 21.18 -1.69 -23.97
CA LEU A 440 21.88 -1.35 -22.75
C LEU A 440 23.32 -0.89 -23.02
N PRO A 441 23.88 0.01 -22.18
CA PRO A 441 25.29 0.37 -22.24
C PRO A 441 26.22 -0.85 -22.15
N GLY A 442 27.37 -0.77 -22.81
CA GLY A 442 28.32 -1.88 -22.89
C GLY A 442 28.05 -2.88 -24.02
N ASN A 443 26.97 -2.69 -24.81
CA ASN A 443 26.79 -3.44 -26.05
C ASN A 443 27.86 -3.01 -27.08
N PRO A 444 28.73 -3.92 -27.57
CA PRO A 444 29.82 -3.56 -28.49
C PRO A 444 29.33 -3.11 -29.88
N LYS A 445 28.05 -3.27 -30.19
CA LYS A 445 27.44 -2.94 -31.49
C LYS A 445 26.59 -1.66 -31.48
N ALA A 446 26.54 -0.93 -30.37
CA ALA A 446 25.71 0.27 -30.23
C ALA A 446 26.31 1.26 -29.24
N PHE A 447 26.43 2.53 -29.64
CA PHE A 447 26.61 3.62 -28.69
C PHE A 447 25.25 3.98 -28.08
N VAL A 448 25.08 3.69 -26.79
CA VAL A 448 23.86 4.05 -26.04
C VAL A 448 24.13 5.37 -25.33
N ASN A 449 23.43 6.43 -25.71
CA ASN A 449 23.49 7.74 -25.06
C ASN A 449 22.17 8.06 -24.34
N ALA A 450 22.25 8.87 -23.30
CA ALA A 450 21.10 9.46 -22.62
C ALA A 450 21.44 10.87 -22.16
N ASP A 451 20.55 11.83 -22.46
CA ASP A 451 20.76 13.24 -22.19
C ASP A 451 19.44 13.89 -21.72
N THR A 452 19.55 14.85 -20.81
CA THR A 452 18.40 15.61 -20.27
C THR A 452 18.06 16.85 -21.11
N ASP A 453 18.97 17.30 -21.97
CA ASP A 453 18.68 18.31 -22.98
C ASP A 453 17.74 17.74 -24.05
N SER A 454 17.07 18.63 -24.80
CA SER A 454 16.35 18.20 -26.01
C SER A 454 17.34 17.56 -26.98
N HIS A 455 17.03 16.36 -27.48
CA HIS A 455 17.97 15.56 -28.27
C HIS A 455 17.35 14.99 -29.55
N ASP A 456 18.18 14.64 -30.53
CA ASP A 456 17.76 13.93 -31.74
C ASP A 456 17.57 12.42 -31.52
N GLU A 457 17.31 11.64 -32.57
CA GLU A 457 17.06 10.20 -32.46
C GLU A 457 18.25 9.40 -31.91
N TYR A 458 19.47 9.94 -31.99
CA TYR A 458 20.69 9.31 -31.46
C TYR A 458 20.94 9.67 -30.00
N GLY A 459 20.25 10.69 -29.49
CA GLY A 459 20.43 11.22 -28.14
C GLY A 459 21.42 12.38 -28.06
N PHE A 460 21.78 13.01 -29.19
CA PHE A 460 22.63 14.21 -29.16
C PHE A 460 21.80 15.48 -29.03
N ILE A 461 22.30 16.45 -28.27
CA ILE A 461 21.67 17.75 -28.03
C ILE A 461 21.25 18.40 -29.35
N ASN A 462 20.00 18.83 -29.44
CA ASN A 462 19.40 19.42 -30.62
C ASN A 462 18.28 20.42 -30.27
N GLU A 463 18.46 21.66 -30.71
CA GLU A 463 17.54 22.78 -30.47
C GLU A 463 16.62 23.09 -31.67
N ALA A 464 16.70 22.32 -32.76
CA ALA A 464 15.86 22.55 -33.93
C ALA A 464 14.39 22.29 -33.60
N SER A 465 13.52 23.25 -33.92
CA SER A 465 12.10 23.23 -33.55
C SER A 465 11.37 21.97 -34.03
N HIS A 466 11.65 21.50 -35.25
CA HIS A 466 11.04 20.29 -35.80
C HIS A 466 11.48 19.01 -35.06
N VAL A 467 12.73 18.93 -34.60
CA VAL A 467 13.23 17.81 -33.77
C VAL A 467 12.55 17.84 -32.40
N ARG A 468 12.47 19.03 -31.78
CA ARG A 468 11.81 19.22 -30.49
C ARG A 468 10.34 18.76 -30.53
N ILE A 469 9.60 19.14 -31.57
CA ILE A 469 8.20 18.72 -31.78
C ILE A 469 8.14 17.20 -31.94
N ALA A 470 8.92 16.63 -32.87
CA ALA A 470 8.86 15.20 -33.17
C ALA A 470 9.17 14.32 -31.95
N GLN A 471 10.17 14.69 -31.14
CA GLN A 471 10.53 13.94 -29.93
C GLN A 471 9.54 14.15 -28.78
N MET A 472 8.94 15.35 -28.67
CA MET A 472 7.87 15.58 -27.72
C MET A 472 6.66 14.69 -28.02
N ASP A 473 6.19 14.73 -29.27
CA ASP A 473 5.05 13.94 -29.74
C ASP A 473 5.31 12.45 -29.54
N LYS A 474 6.53 11.99 -29.87
CA LYS A 474 6.94 10.59 -29.65
C LYS A 474 6.81 10.17 -28.17
N ARG A 475 7.31 10.99 -27.24
CA ARG A 475 7.20 10.69 -25.81
C ARG A 475 5.74 10.67 -25.34
N MET A 476 4.90 11.58 -25.83
CA MET A 476 3.49 11.64 -25.42
C MET A 476 2.63 10.52 -26.03
N ARG A 477 2.95 10.03 -27.25
CA ARG A 477 2.29 8.85 -27.83
C ARG A 477 2.35 7.60 -26.94
N LYS A 478 3.35 7.52 -26.05
CA LYS A 478 3.45 6.45 -25.06
C LYS A 478 2.27 6.46 -24.09
N LEU A 479 1.77 7.64 -23.68
CA LEU A 479 0.58 7.75 -22.84
C LEU A 479 -0.68 7.35 -23.59
N ASP A 480 -0.78 7.71 -24.88
CA ASP A 480 -1.91 7.28 -25.72
C ASP A 480 -1.97 5.76 -25.80
N ARG A 481 -0.81 5.12 -26.03
CA ARG A 481 -0.69 3.66 -26.07
C ARG A 481 -0.95 3.00 -24.73
N LEU A 482 -0.45 3.56 -23.62
CA LEU A 482 -0.78 3.12 -22.26
C LEU A 482 -2.29 3.14 -22.03
N THR A 483 -2.93 4.25 -22.38
CA THR A 483 -4.37 4.47 -22.22
C THR A 483 -5.18 3.45 -23.02
N ALA A 484 -4.73 3.12 -24.23
CA ALA A 484 -5.43 2.18 -25.11
C ALA A 484 -5.25 0.70 -24.74
N GLU A 485 -4.10 0.32 -24.18
CA GLU A 485 -3.75 -1.09 -23.97
C GLU A 485 -3.86 -1.55 -22.51
N ASP A 486 -3.42 -0.72 -21.55
CA ASP A 486 -3.14 -1.18 -20.19
C ASP A 486 -3.83 -0.38 -19.09
N LEU A 487 -4.51 0.73 -19.40
CA LEU A 487 -5.20 1.54 -18.40
C LEU A 487 -6.44 0.81 -17.85
N ILE A 488 -6.53 0.71 -16.52
CA ILE A 488 -7.60 0.02 -15.82
C ILE A 488 -8.56 1.05 -15.20
N ASP A 489 -9.83 0.96 -15.55
CA ASP A 489 -10.86 1.84 -14.98
C ASP A 489 -11.19 1.50 -13.52
N ALA A 490 -11.80 2.45 -12.81
CA ALA A 490 -12.15 2.37 -11.40
C ALA A 490 -13.00 1.14 -11.09
N GLU A 491 -12.70 0.45 -10.00
CA GLU A 491 -13.50 -0.70 -9.57
C GLU A 491 -14.87 -0.23 -9.08
N GLN A 492 -15.91 -0.90 -9.57
CA GLN A 492 -17.29 -0.59 -9.20
C GLN A 492 -17.74 -1.50 -8.07
N ILE A 493 -18.23 -0.89 -6.99
CA ILE A 493 -18.78 -1.58 -5.81
C ILE A 493 -20.25 -1.16 -5.66
N GLY A 494 -21.10 -2.06 -5.17
CA GLY A 494 -22.52 -1.80 -4.98
C GLY A 494 -23.34 -1.90 -6.27
N THR A 495 -24.50 -1.23 -6.29
CA THR A 495 -25.47 -1.37 -7.40
C THR A 495 -25.25 -0.29 -8.46
N ALA A 496 -24.82 -0.67 -9.66
CA ALA A 496 -24.62 0.25 -10.78
C ALA A 496 -25.85 1.12 -11.11
N GLY A 497 -25.60 2.35 -11.54
CA GLY A 497 -26.67 3.31 -11.88
C GLY A 497 -27.51 3.74 -10.68
N SER A 498 -26.90 3.78 -9.49
CA SER A 498 -27.54 4.32 -8.28
C SER A 498 -27.65 5.85 -8.34
N ASP A 499 -28.63 6.41 -7.64
CA ASP A 499 -28.80 7.86 -7.52
C ASP A 499 -27.63 8.53 -6.77
N ILE A 500 -26.87 7.75 -6.00
CA ILE A 500 -25.72 8.19 -5.22
C ILE A 500 -24.51 7.35 -5.63
N VAL A 501 -23.47 8.04 -6.10
CA VAL A 501 -22.19 7.45 -6.52
C VAL A 501 -21.09 8.02 -5.63
N LEU A 502 -20.39 7.15 -4.90
CA LEU A 502 -19.20 7.53 -4.14
C LEU A 502 -17.96 7.39 -5.02
N VAL A 503 -17.04 8.35 -4.94
CA VAL A 503 -15.78 8.31 -5.71
C VAL A 503 -14.62 8.35 -4.73
N ALA A 504 -13.74 7.36 -4.80
CA ALA A 504 -12.59 7.23 -3.90
C ALA A 504 -11.40 6.57 -4.60
N TRP A 505 -10.28 6.40 -3.90
CA TRP A 505 -9.10 5.74 -4.45
C TRP A 505 -8.21 5.08 -3.39
N GLY A 506 -7.35 4.17 -3.86
CA GLY A 506 -6.36 3.49 -3.03
C GLY A 506 -6.98 2.83 -1.80
N SER A 507 -6.38 3.08 -0.63
CA SER A 507 -6.76 2.48 0.66
C SER A 507 -8.20 2.72 1.11
N MET A 508 -8.94 3.62 0.46
CA MET A 508 -10.37 3.80 0.72
C MET A 508 -11.22 2.61 0.27
N TYR A 509 -10.68 1.68 -0.53
CA TYR A 509 -11.40 0.47 -0.97
C TYR A 509 -12.10 -0.27 0.18
N GLY A 510 -11.34 -0.64 1.22
CA GLY A 510 -11.86 -1.39 2.37
C GLY A 510 -12.96 -0.64 3.12
N PRO A 511 -12.69 0.58 3.62
CA PRO A 511 -13.69 1.39 4.32
C PRO A 511 -14.95 1.67 3.51
N LEU A 512 -14.81 1.92 2.20
CA LEU A 512 -15.94 2.23 1.32
C LEU A 512 -16.79 1.00 1.05
N LYS A 513 -16.17 -0.17 0.87
CA LYS A 513 -16.90 -1.42 0.67
C LYS A 513 -17.77 -1.77 1.87
N GLU A 514 -17.22 -1.70 3.09
CA GLU A 514 -18.01 -1.92 4.31
C GLU A 514 -19.09 -0.86 4.51
N ALA A 515 -18.82 0.42 4.19
CA ALA A 515 -19.83 1.48 4.26
C ALA A 515 -21.00 1.25 3.29
N ILE A 516 -20.72 0.73 2.09
CA ILE A 516 -21.77 0.37 1.11
C ILE A 516 -22.62 -0.79 1.64
N ASP A 517 -22.01 -1.81 2.25
CA ASP A 517 -22.74 -2.92 2.86
C ASP A 517 -23.66 -2.41 4.00
N GLU A 518 -23.15 -1.53 4.88
CA GLU A 518 -23.94 -0.89 5.95
C GLU A 518 -25.12 -0.04 5.41
N LEU A 519 -24.92 0.67 4.30
CA LEU A 519 -25.95 1.49 3.66
C LEU A 519 -27.00 0.61 2.97
N ALA A 520 -26.58 -0.49 2.34
CA ALA A 520 -27.46 -1.45 1.69
C ALA A 520 -28.37 -2.15 2.70
N GLU A 521 -27.87 -2.51 3.89
CA GLU A 521 -28.67 -3.06 5.00
C GLU A 521 -29.76 -2.08 5.47
N GLN A 522 -29.52 -0.77 5.34
CA GLN A 522 -30.49 0.28 5.64
C GLN A 522 -31.42 0.61 4.46
N GLY A 523 -31.32 -0.13 3.36
CA GLY A 523 -32.14 0.05 2.16
C GLY A 523 -31.72 1.21 1.26
N VAL A 524 -30.54 1.80 1.48
CA VAL A 524 -30.00 2.90 0.67
C VAL A 524 -29.26 2.34 -0.53
N LYS A 525 -29.65 2.76 -1.74
CA LYS A 525 -28.99 2.34 -2.99
C LYS A 525 -27.83 3.27 -3.30
N VAL A 526 -26.62 2.74 -3.19
CA VAL A 526 -25.35 3.44 -3.45
C VAL A 526 -24.47 2.57 -4.34
N SER A 527 -23.76 3.22 -5.26
CA SER A 527 -22.58 2.65 -5.92
C SER A 527 -21.32 3.39 -5.49
N ALA A 528 -20.17 2.77 -5.70
CA ALA A 528 -18.89 3.45 -5.60
C ALA A 528 -17.97 3.11 -6.76
N LEU A 529 -17.11 4.06 -7.10
CA LEU A 529 -16.00 3.92 -8.02
C LEU A 529 -14.68 4.12 -7.26
N VAL A 530 -13.88 3.06 -7.15
CA VAL A 530 -12.60 3.07 -6.44
C VAL A 530 -11.44 2.98 -7.44
N TYR A 531 -10.71 4.07 -7.59
CA TYR A 531 -9.61 4.20 -8.53
C TYR A 531 -8.33 3.52 -8.01
N GLY A 532 -7.72 2.70 -8.86
CA GLY A 532 -6.35 2.20 -8.72
C GLY A 532 -5.40 2.94 -9.66
N ASP A 533 -5.76 3.04 -10.94
CA ASP A 533 -5.05 3.91 -11.90
C ASP A 533 -5.56 5.35 -11.74
N LEU A 534 -4.65 6.31 -11.62
CA LEU A 534 -4.97 7.71 -11.30
C LEU A 534 -4.50 8.69 -12.37
N TRP A 535 -3.38 8.37 -13.04
CA TRP A 535 -2.88 9.17 -14.16
C TRP A 535 -2.22 8.28 -15.22
N PRO A 536 -2.61 8.41 -16.50
CA PRO A 536 -3.77 9.15 -17.02
C PRO A 536 -5.09 8.75 -16.32
N LEU A 537 -6.05 9.68 -16.21
CA LEU A 537 -7.30 9.41 -15.51
C LEU A 537 -8.21 8.49 -16.36
N PRO A 538 -8.62 7.31 -15.86
CA PRO A 538 -9.67 6.53 -16.52
C PRO A 538 -11.04 7.17 -16.28
N ALA A 539 -11.75 7.51 -17.36
CA ALA A 539 -12.98 8.31 -17.28
C ALA A 539 -14.27 7.57 -17.65
N GLU A 540 -14.18 6.40 -18.30
CA GLU A 540 -15.32 5.75 -18.93
C GLU A 540 -16.45 5.43 -17.92
N ARG A 541 -16.11 4.84 -16.77
CA ARG A 541 -17.10 4.49 -15.74
C ARG A 541 -17.74 5.69 -15.07
N ILE A 542 -16.96 6.73 -14.73
CA ILE A 542 -17.54 7.93 -14.11
C ILE A 542 -18.44 8.68 -15.09
N GLU A 543 -18.09 8.73 -16.38
CA GLU A 543 -18.95 9.29 -17.42
C GLU A 543 -20.24 8.49 -17.62
N ALA A 544 -20.20 7.16 -17.42
CA ALA A 544 -21.39 6.32 -17.48
C ALA A 544 -22.31 6.53 -16.27
N GLU A 545 -21.77 6.49 -15.04
CA GLU A 545 -22.54 6.63 -13.81
C GLU A 545 -23.11 8.05 -13.64
N ALA A 546 -22.35 9.09 -14.02
CA ALA A 546 -22.77 10.49 -13.90
C ALA A 546 -24.02 10.85 -14.73
N LYS A 547 -24.41 10.02 -15.71
CA LYS A 547 -25.66 10.24 -16.49
C LYS A 547 -26.92 10.05 -15.65
N ASN A 548 -26.86 9.23 -14.61
CA ASN A 548 -28.01 8.88 -13.76
C ASN A 548 -27.84 9.38 -12.33
N ALA A 549 -26.61 9.62 -11.88
CA ALA A 549 -26.33 10.04 -10.51
C ALA A 549 -26.97 11.40 -10.19
N VAL A 550 -27.69 11.47 -9.07
CA VAL A 550 -28.17 12.71 -8.46
C VAL A 550 -27.07 13.32 -7.58
N HIS A 551 -26.35 12.46 -6.85
CA HIS A 551 -25.22 12.82 -6.02
C HIS A 551 -23.97 12.07 -6.45
N ILE A 552 -22.88 12.81 -6.67
CA ILE A 552 -21.54 12.26 -6.90
C ILE A 552 -20.67 12.78 -5.77
N ILE A 553 -20.38 11.91 -4.80
CA ILE A 553 -19.77 12.27 -3.53
C ILE A 553 -18.32 11.83 -3.53
N ASN A 554 -17.41 12.79 -3.41
CA ASN A 554 -15.99 12.49 -3.27
C ASN A 554 -15.65 12.01 -1.86
N VAL A 555 -14.90 10.92 -1.72
CA VAL A 555 -14.49 10.36 -0.42
C VAL A 555 -12.97 10.22 -0.39
N GLU A 556 -12.31 11.14 0.32
CA GLU A 556 -10.85 11.22 0.34
C GLU A 556 -10.29 11.59 1.71
N GLN A 557 -9.07 11.12 1.98
CA GLN A 557 -8.32 11.53 3.16
C GLN A 557 -7.38 12.71 2.87
N ASN A 558 -7.93 13.84 2.43
CA ASN A 558 -7.20 15.09 2.30
C ASN A 558 -8.16 16.29 2.39
N PHE A 559 -7.61 17.50 2.52
CA PHE A 559 -8.43 18.71 2.70
C PHE A 559 -9.17 19.16 1.44
N SER A 560 -8.59 19.00 0.25
CA SER A 560 -9.06 19.66 -0.96
C SER A 560 -9.90 18.78 -1.91
N GLY A 561 -9.99 17.48 -1.66
CA GLY A 561 -10.59 16.52 -2.60
C GLY A 561 -9.83 16.47 -3.93
N GLN A 562 -8.58 15.99 -3.89
CA GLN A 562 -7.67 16.04 -5.03
C GLN A 562 -8.16 15.21 -6.23
N LEU A 563 -8.67 14.00 -5.98
CA LEU A 563 -9.24 13.16 -7.05
C LEU A 563 -10.52 13.79 -7.62
N GLY A 564 -11.42 14.27 -6.76
CA GLY A 564 -12.63 14.96 -7.21
C GLY A 564 -12.31 16.17 -8.11
N SER A 565 -11.29 16.95 -7.76
CA SER A 565 -10.79 18.07 -8.56
C SER A 565 -10.16 17.62 -9.88
N LEU A 566 -9.44 16.49 -9.87
CA LEU A 566 -8.84 15.90 -11.07
C LEU A 566 -9.90 15.42 -12.05
N ILE A 567 -10.92 14.70 -11.57
CA ILE A 567 -12.05 14.23 -12.38
C ILE A 567 -12.74 15.42 -13.03
N GLN A 568 -13.11 16.43 -12.25
CA GLN A 568 -13.74 17.63 -12.79
C GLN A 568 -12.88 18.32 -13.86
N ARG A 569 -11.56 18.39 -13.65
CA ARG A 569 -10.63 18.97 -14.64
C ARG A 569 -10.58 18.19 -15.95
N GLN A 570 -10.66 16.86 -15.91
CA GLN A 570 -10.50 16.00 -17.09
C GLN A 570 -11.82 15.74 -17.84
N THR A 571 -12.94 15.66 -17.11
CA THR A 571 -14.24 15.23 -17.68
C THR A 571 -15.31 16.32 -17.63
N GLY A 572 -15.10 17.37 -16.84
CA GLY A 572 -16.11 18.38 -16.54
C GLY A 572 -17.17 17.93 -15.52
N ILE A 573 -17.11 16.69 -15.03
CA ILE A 573 -18.05 16.15 -14.04
C ILE A 573 -17.67 16.69 -12.65
N ALA A 574 -18.53 17.53 -12.08
CA ALA A 574 -18.34 18.08 -10.75
C ALA A 574 -18.84 17.11 -9.67
N MET A 575 -18.12 17.05 -8.55
CA MET A 575 -18.60 16.38 -7.34
C MET A 575 -19.68 17.25 -6.69
N THR A 576 -20.82 16.66 -6.32
CA THR A 576 -21.92 17.40 -5.66
C THR A 576 -21.59 17.67 -4.21
N ASP A 577 -20.93 16.72 -3.55
CA ASP A 577 -20.61 16.74 -2.13
C ASP A 577 -19.24 16.09 -1.89
N SER A 578 -18.75 16.16 -0.65
CA SER A 578 -17.52 15.47 -0.26
C SER A 578 -17.54 15.00 1.19
N VAL A 579 -16.92 13.85 1.44
CA VAL A 579 -16.58 13.30 2.74
C VAL A 579 -15.06 13.32 2.84
N LEU A 580 -14.54 14.33 3.53
CA LEU A 580 -13.10 14.59 3.62
C LEU A 580 -12.61 14.45 5.06
N LYS A 581 -11.43 13.84 5.23
CA LYS A 581 -10.76 13.72 6.54
C LYS A 581 -9.27 14.01 6.42
N TYR A 582 -8.74 14.79 7.34
CA TYR A 582 -7.36 15.31 7.29
C TYR A 582 -6.81 15.56 8.71
N ASP A 583 -7.25 14.74 9.67
CA ASP A 583 -6.79 14.79 11.08
C ASP A 583 -5.65 13.79 11.36
N GLY A 584 -5.13 13.12 10.32
CA GLY A 584 -4.12 12.08 10.41
C GLY A 584 -4.65 10.71 10.86
N ARG A 585 -5.97 10.53 10.94
CA ARG A 585 -6.64 9.26 11.29
C ARG A 585 -7.34 8.67 10.07
N PRO A 586 -7.36 7.33 9.95
CA PRO A 586 -8.07 6.69 8.86
C PRO A 586 -9.57 7.02 8.92
N LEU A 587 -10.19 7.18 7.75
CA LEU A 587 -11.64 7.43 7.61
C LEU A 587 -12.41 6.10 7.71
N SER A 588 -13.28 5.97 8.70
CA SER A 588 -13.97 4.71 9.02
C SER A 588 -15.24 4.49 8.18
N PRO A 589 -15.70 3.23 8.03
CA PRO A 589 -16.97 2.92 7.37
C PRO A 589 -18.15 3.71 7.95
N ALA A 590 -18.27 3.76 9.28
CA ALA A 590 -19.34 4.46 9.99
C ALA A 590 -19.35 5.98 9.76
N GLU A 591 -18.17 6.61 9.62
CA GLU A 591 -18.07 8.02 9.26
C GLU A 591 -18.56 8.27 7.83
N ILE A 592 -18.24 7.37 6.90
CA ILE A 592 -18.70 7.45 5.50
C ILE A 592 -20.21 7.25 5.42
N SER A 593 -20.73 6.14 5.96
CA SER A 593 -22.16 5.82 5.93
C SER A 593 -22.98 6.91 6.61
N GLY A 594 -22.54 7.37 7.78
CA GLY A 594 -23.16 8.49 8.49
C GLY A 594 -23.13 9.82 7.75
N ALA A 595 -22.10 10.09 6.94
CA ALA A 595 -22.05 11.28 6.10
C ALA A 595 -23.01 11.17 4.90
N VAL A 596 -23.07 10.00 4.24
CA VAL A 596 -23.98 9.74 3.13
C VAL A 596 -25.45 9.88 3.56
N LEU A 597 -25.82 9.28 4.70
CA LEU A 597 -27.19 9.39 5.24
C LEU A 597 -27.60 10.85 5.49
N LYS A 598 -26.70 11.68 6.03
CA LYS A 598 -26.95 13.12 6.21
C LYS A 598 -27.17 13.86 4.88
N THR A 599 -26.50 13.44 3.81
CA THR A 599 -26.71 14.00 2.48
C THR A 599 -28.08 13.63 1.93
N VAL A 600 -28.49 12.37 2.08
CA VAL A 600 -29.84 11.89 1.69
C VAL A 600 -30.94 12.64 2.42
N GLU A 601 -30.80 12.82 3.74
CA GLU A 601 -31.78 13.54 4.57
C GLU A 601 -31.92 15.02 4.18
N LYS A 602 -30.83 15.67 3.75
CA LYS A 602 -30.85 17.07 3.28
C LYS A 602 -31.39 17.22 1.85
N GLY A 603 -31.16 16.21 1.01
CA GLY A 603 -31.51 16.20 -0.41
C GLY A 603 -32.99 15.89 -0.70
N GLY A 604 -33.70 15.27 0.24
CA GLY A 604 -35.12 14.91 0.06
C GLY A 604 -35.32 13.92 -1.09
N VAL A 605 -34.74 12.73 -0.95
CA VAL A 605 -35.02 11.56 -1.82
C VAL A 605 -36.12 10.71 -1.20
#